data_AF-A0A673BB32-F1
#
_entry.id   AF-A0A673BB32-F1
#
_cell.length_a   1.000
_cell.length_b   1.000
_cell.length_c   1.000
_cell.angle_alpha   90.00
_cell.angle_beta   90.00
_cell.angle_gamma   90.00
#
_symmetry.space_group_name_H-M   'P 1'
#
loop_
_entity.id
_entity.type
_entity.pdbx_description
1 polymer ?
#
loop_
_entity_poly.entity_id
_entity_poly.type
_entity_poly.pdbx_seq_one_letter_code
_entity_poly.pdbx_strand_id
1 'polypeptide(L)'
;MRFHRVDVFLVFLLCLNWTWAQEKNGGYDESKFTEETDEQSEINENRQKNTSPDIWTELKELRDMVIKQEVDLSYILESRLSSSETEVKELKRENAGKSLFKHEYELRSLKYHTNINLRDRIKASENKSTLLEARLSSSETEVEELKRENAERPKVAFSFGLTDAGTTGPLNTDITLKFTKVFTNFGQAYNPNTGIFTAPIRGVYYFRFSAINNNVNAALGVQVYLNGKRVSWNYDRDSTSSGRITNAFVFQLEKGDVVYLVLPGGHEIYDDVHNRNTFSGFLLFPV
;
A
#
# COMPACT_ATOMS: atom_id res chain seq x y z
N MET A 1 9.94 -26.30 3.14
CA MET A 1 10.12 -27.37 4.14
C MET A 1 8.74 -27.64 4.75
N ARG A 2 7.87 -28.51 4.22
CA ARG A 2 7.85 -29.99 4.12
C ARG A 2 8.13 -30.73 5.45
N PHE A 3 7.05 -31.04 6.17
CA PHE A 3 6.85 -32.18 7.07
C PHE A 3 5.52 -32.81 6.58
N HIS A 4 5.37 -34.00 5.99
CA HIS A 4 5.78 -35.39 6.24
C HIS A 4 5.09 -36.08 7.43
N ARG A 5 4.27 -37.09 7.04
CA ARG A 5 3.82 -38.29 7.78
C ARG A 5 2.61 -38.17 8.70
N VAL A 6 1.41 -38.44 8.17
CA VAL A 6 0.47 -39.45 8.71
C VAL A 6 -0.42 -39.99 7.56
N ASP A 7 0.17 -40.77 6.65
CA ASP A 7 -0.57 -41.54 5.62
C ASP A 7 -0.05 -43.00 5.59
N VAL A 8 0.04 -43.64 6.77
CA VAL A 8 0.58 -45.02 6.87
C VAL A 8 -0.36 -45.98 7.61
N PHE A 9 -1.55 -45.55 8.05
CA PHE A 9 -2.47 -46.44 8.79
C PHE A 9 -3.68 -46.95 7.99
N LEU A 10 -3.75 -46.72 6.67
CA LEU A 10 -4.92 -47.10 5.86
C LEU A 10 -4.68 -48.15 4.76
N VAL A 11 -3.61 -48.95 4.84
CA VAL A 11 -3.30 -49.97 3.80
C VAL A 11 -3.13 -51.40 4.35
N PHE A 12 -3.26 -51.64 5.67
CA PHE A 12 -2.99 -52.97 6.25
C PHE A 12 -4.19 -53.73 6.85
N LEU A 13 -5.43 -53.41 6.45
CA LEU A 13 -6.64 -54.09 6.98
C LEU A 13 -7.61 -54.59 5.89
N LEU A 14 -7.08 -55.00 4.73
CA LEU A 14 -7.85 -55.67 3.67
C LEU A 14 -7.32 -57.07 3.27
N CYS A 15 -6.46 -57.67 4.09
CA CYS A 15 -5.99 -59.04 3.89
C CYS A 15 -6.11 -59.80 5.21
N LEU A 16 -7.29 -60.39 5.47
CA LEU A 16 -7.57 -61.55 6.33
C LEU A 16 -9.06 -61.50 6.71
N ASN A 17 -9.91 -61.99 5.81
CA ASN A 17 -11.12 -62.76 6.10
C ASN A 17 -11.78 -63.18 4.78
N TRP A 18 -10.98 -63.88 3.96
CA TRP A 18 -11.47 -64.81 2.95
C TRP A 18 -11.03 -66.19 3.41
N THR A 19 -12.00 -67.01 3.85
CA THR A 19 -12.14 -68.46 3.66
C THR A 19 -12.94 -69.05 4.83
N TRP A 20 -14.22 -69.32 4.58
CA TRP A 20 -14.92 -70.60 4.82
C TRP A 20 -16.43 -70.35 4.79
N ALA A 21 -17.06 -70.70 3.69
CA ALA A 21 -18.25 -71.56 3.65
C ALA A 21 -18.75 -71.66 2.21
N GLN A 22 -18.83 -72.90 1.76
CA GLN A 22 -19.13 -73.34 0.40
C GLN A 22 -20.53 -72.94 -0.07
N GLU A 23 -20.57 -72.40 -1.30
CA GLU A 23 -21.27 -73.01 -2.43
C GLU A 23 -22.34 -74.07 -2.08
N LYS A 24 -23.62 -73.66 -2.08
CA LYS A 24 -24.73 -74.46 -2.64
C LYS A 24 -25.82 -73.51 -3.12
N ASN A 25 -25.89 -73.32 -4.43
CA ASN A 25 -27.04 -72.73 -5.10
C ASN A 25 -27.64 -73.82 -5.99
N GLY A 26 -28.95 -74.03 -5.84
CA GLY A 26 -29.89 -74.64 -6.79
C GLY A 26 -29.44 -75.81 -7.65
N GLY A 27 -29.99 -77.00 -7.37
CA GLY A 27 -29.96 -78.12 -8.30
C GLY A 27 -31.06 -79.11 -7.96
N TYR A 28 -32.07 -79.16 -8.82
CA TYR A 28 -33.24 -80.02 -8.76
C TYR A 28 -32.89 -81.49 -8.52
N ASP A 29 -33.81 -82.15 -7.81
CA ASP A 29 -33.83 -83.56 -7.48
C ASP A 29 -34.16 -84.44 -8.70
N GLU A 30 -33.90 -85.73 -8.50
CA GLU A 30 -34.34 -86.91 -9.26
C GLU A 30 -33.53 -87.35 -10.49
N SER A 31 -32.80 -88.46 -10.30
CA SER A 31 -32.64 -89.46 -11.34
C SER A 31 -32.84 -90.89 -10.80
N LYS A 32 -33.92 -91.51 -11.28
CA LYS A 32 -34.09 -92.91 -11.76
C LYS A 32 -33.60 -94.09 -10.90
N PHE A 33 -34.46 -95.10 -10.75
CA PHE A 33 -34.31 -96.48 -11.27
C PHE A 33 -35.67 -97.20 -11.03
N THR A 34 -36.49 -97.52 -12.05
CA THR A 34 -36.58 -98.72 -12.93
C THR A 34 -37.65 -99.75 -12.51
N GLU A 35 -38.15 -100.45 -13.52
CA GLU A 35 -39.05 -101.62 -13.58
C GLU A 35 -40.55 -101.26 -13.75
N GLU A 36 -41.10 -101.21 -14.97
CA GLU A 36 -41.39 -102.25 -16.00
C GLU A 36 -42.46 -103.30 -15.61
N THR A 37 -43.50 -103.33 -16.47
CA THR A 37 -44.44 -104.43 -16.84
C THR A 37 -45.27 -105.12 -15.75
N ASP A 38 -46.52 -105.57 -15.94
CA ASP A 38 -47.34 -105.85 -17.12
C ASP A 38 -48.83 -105.95 -16.72
N GLU A 39 -49.70 -105.89 -17.73
CA GLU A 39 -51.03 -106.51 -17.92
C GLU A 39 -51.69 -107.31 -16.74
N GLN A 40 -52.99 -107.29 -16.44
CA GLN A 40 -54.14 -107.56 -17.31
C GLN A 40 -55.48 -107.46 -16.51
N SER A 41 -56.58 -107.58 -17.25
CA SER A 41 -58.02 -107.45 -17.00
C SER A 41 -58.74 -108.21 -15.87
N GLU A 42 -59.81 -107.56 -15.39
CA GLU A 42 -61.18 -108.01 -15.01
C GLU A 42 -61.48 -108.96 -13.82
N ILE A 43 -62.69 -108.70 -13.27
CA ILE A 43 -63.59 -109.50 -12.42
C ILE A 43 -63.56 -109.26 -10.89
N ASN A 44 -64.50 -108.41 -10.47
CA ASN A 44 -65.60 -108.63 -9.51
C ASN A 44 -65.37 -109.08 -8.03
N GLU A 45 -66.17 -108.43 -7.17
CA GLU A 45 -66.66 -108.82 -5.83
C GLU A 45 -65.76 -108.79 -4.56
N ASN A 46 -66.04 -107.76 -3.75
CA ASN A 46 -66.52 -107.81 -2.35
C ASN A 46 -65.65 -108.35 -1.17
N ARG A 47 -65.55 -107.46 -0.15
CA ARG A 47 -65.46 -107.63 1.32
C ARG A 47 -64.10 -107.79 2.06
N GLN A 48 -63.80 -106.67 2.74
CA GLN A 48 -63.57 -106.48 4.20
C GLN A 48 -62.16 -106.63 4.86
N LYS A 49 -61.58 -105.44 5.12
CA LYS A 49 -61.06 -104.85 6.40
C LYS A 49 -59.99 -105.59 7.24
N ASN A 50 -58.84 -104.93 7.44
CA ASN A 50 -58.45 -104.28 8.72
C ASN A 50 -57.08 -103.54 8.62
N THR A 51 -56.95 -102.41 9.32
CA THR A 51 -55.86 -101.40 9.24
C THR A 51 -55.03 -101.31 10.53
N SER A 52 -53.71 -101.09 10.40
CA SER A 52 -52.76 -100.61 11.43
C SER A 52 -52.15 -99.27 10.96
N PRO A 53 -51.81 -98.30 11.83
CA PRO A 53 -51.29 -97.00 11.39
C PRO A 53 -49.88 -97.14 10.80
N ASP A 54 -49.65 -96.53 9.64
CA ASP A 54 -48.44 -96.66 8.82
C ASP A 54 -47.38 -95.63 9.26
N ILE A 55 -46.16 -96.07 9.61
CA ILE A 55 -45.00 -95.27 10.09
C ILE A 55 -44.68 -94.10 9.13
N TRP A 56 -44.96 -94.32 7.84
CA TRP A 56 -44.82 -93.29 6.80
C TRP A 56 -45.72 -92.07 7.02
N THR A 57 -46.82 -92.22 7.74
CA THR A 57 -47.73 -91.12 8.09
C THR A 57 -47.11 -90.19 9.12
N GLU A 58 -46.52 -90.74 10.20
CA GLU A 58 -45.84 -89.95 11.24
C GLU A 58 -44.57 -89.27 10.72
N LEU A 59 -43.79 -89.94 9.86
CA LEU A 59 -42.58 -89.35 9.26
C LEU A 59 -42.92 -88.21 8.30
N LYS A 60 -44.05 -88.31 7.59
CA LYS A 60 -44.60 -87.25 6.74
C LYS A 60 -45.10 -86.06 7.56
N GLU A 61 -45.76 -86.32 8.69
CA GLU A 61 -46.18 -85.26 9.62
C GLU A 61 -44.99 -84.54 10.25
N LEU A 62 -43.92 -85.26 10.64
CA LEU A 62 -42.68 -84.66 11.16
C LEU A 62 -41.99 -83.80 10.10
N ARG A 63 -41.90 -84.27 8.85
CA ARG A 63 -41.35 -83.49 7.73
C ARG A 63 -42.15 -82.21 7.51
N ASP A 64 -43.47 -82.31 7.45
CA ASP A 64 -44.34 -81.15 7.23
C ASP A 64 -44.27 -80.17 8.42
N MET A 65 -44.02 -80.65 9.64
CA MET A 65 -43.78 -79.82 10.82
C MET A 65 -42.42 -79.10 10.78
N VAL A 66 -41.35 -79.77 10.30
CA VAL A 66 -40.02 -79.16 10.10
C VAL A 66 -40.09 -78.10 9.00
N ILE A 67 -40.75 -78.37 7.88
CA ILE A 67 -41.00 -77.39 6.82
C ILE A 67 -41.76 -76.18 7.38
N LYS A 68 -42.78 -76.42 8.19
CA LYS A 68 -43.54 -75.34 8.84
C LYS A 68 -42.67 -74.51 9.77
N GLN A 69 -41.82 -75.14 10.58
CA GLN A 69 -40.87 -74.44 11.46
C GLN A 69 -39.85 -73.64 10.66
N GLU A 70 -39.36 -74.16 9.53
CA GLU A 70 -38.40 -73.47 8.65
C GLU A 70 -39.04 -72.22 8.01
N VAL A 71 -40.28 -72.34 7.52
CA VAL A 71 -41.06 -71.23 6.99
C VAL A 71 -41.35 -70.18 8.08
N ASP A 72 -41.77 -70.60 9.28
CA ASP A 72 -42.03 -69.70 10.40
C ASP A 72 -40.76 -68.97 10.86
N LEU A 73 -39.62 -69.67 10.94
CA LEU A 73 -38.32 -69.07 11.27
C LEU A 73 -37.88 -68.06 10.21
N SER A 74 -38.03 -68.39 8.92
CA SER A 74 -37.70 -67.49 7.83
C SER A 74 -38.56 -66.22 7.89
N TYR A 75 -39.87 -66.38 8.11
CA TYR A 75 -40.80 -65.27 8.25
C TYR A 75 -40.48 -64.38 9.46
N ILE A 76 -40.11 -64.98 10.59
CA ILE A 76 -39.68 -64.23 11.80
C ILE A 76 -38.36 -63.49 11.56
N LEU A 77 -37.40 -64.10 10.87
CA LEU A 77 -36.13 -63.47 10.54
C LEU A 77 -36.30 -62.31 9.56
N GLU A 78 -37.10 -62.48 8.51
CA GLU A 78 -37.41 -61.42 7.54
C GLU A 78 -38.17 -60.26 8.17
N SER A 79 -39.17 -60.56 9.01
CA SER A 79 -39.93 -59.51 9.72
C SER A 79 -39.03 -58.74 10.69
N ARG A 80 -38.13 -59.41 11.42
CA ARG A 80 -37.14 -58.77 12.30
C ARG A 80 -36.10 -57.98 11.52
N LEU A 81 -35.61 -58.50 10.40
CA LEU A 81 -34.64 -57.82 9.54
C LEU A 81 -35.25 -56.55 8.95
N SER A 82 -36.47 -56.64 8.42
CA SER A 82 -37.24 -55.50 7.92
C SER A 82 -37.44 -54.44 9.02
N SER A 83 -37.83 -54.86 10.23
CA SER A 83 -37.97 -53.96 11.39
C SER A 83 -36.64 -53.29 11.75
N SER A 84 -35.53 -54.03 11.81
CA SER A 84 -34.21 -53.49 12.14
C SER A 84 -33.70 -52.54 11.04
N GLU A 85 -33.94 -52.85 9.76
CA GLU A 85 -33.61 -51.96 8.65
C GLU A 85 -34.39 -50.64 8.72
N THR A 86 -35.67 -50.69 9.08
CA THR A 86 -36.47 -49.48 9.28
C THR A 86 -35.93 -48.64 10.42
N GLU A 87 -35.56 -49.26 11.55
CA GLU A 87 -35.00 -48.59 12.72
C GLU A 87 -33.63 -47.96 12.40
N VAL A 88 -32.75 -48.66 11.68
CA VAL A 88 -31.46 -48.09 11.23
C VAL A 88 -31.66 -46.92 10.27
N LYS A 89 -32.65 -46.98 9.36
CA LYS A 89 -32.98 -45.88 8.45
C LYS A 89 -33.51 -44.66 9.24
N GLU A 90 -34.33 -44.87 10.26
CA GLU A 90 -34.81 -43.81 11.15
C GLU A 90 -33.67 -43.19 11.98
N LEU A 91 -32.85 -44.01 12.63
CA LEU A 91 -31.70 -43.55 13.41
C LEU A 91 -30.70 -42.76 12.55
N LYS A 92 -30.44 -43.18 11.30
CA LYS A 92 -29.61 -42.42 10.36
C LYS A 92 -30.21 -41.06 10.02
N ARG A 93 -31.53 -40.97 9.81
CA ARG A 93 -32.24 -39.70 9.55
C ARG A 93 -32.21 -38.80 10.77
N GLU A 94 -32.47 -39.33 11.96
CA GLU A 94 -32.45 -38.56 13.21
C GLU A 94 -31.04 -38.01 13.48
N ASN A 95 -30.01 -38.84 13.30
CA ASN A 95 -28.63 -38.42 13.49
C ASN A 95 -28.20 -37.35 12.47
N ALA A 96 -28.64 -37.47 11.21
CA ALA A 96 -28.44 -36.44 10.19
C ALA A 96 -29.13 -35.11 10.58
N GLY A 97 -30.37 -35.17 11.09
CA GLY A 97 -31.10 -34.01 11.59
C GLY A 97 -30.40 -33.31 12.76
N LYS A 98 -29.92 -34.08 13.74
CA LYS A 98 -29.14 -33.55 14.89
C LYS A 98 -27.84 -32.87 14.44
N SER A 99 -27.12 -33.47 13.49
CA SER A 99 -25.89 -32.90 12.93
C SER A 99 -26.14 -31.57 12.21
N LEU A 100 -27.22 -31.50 11.43
CA LEU A 100 -27.62 -30.30 10.69
C LEU A 100 -27.98 -29.17 11.65
N PHE A 101 -28.79 -29.45 12.68
CA PHE A 101 -29.16 -28.45 13.69
C PHE A 101 -27.94 -27.87 14.43
N LYS A 102 -26.96 -28.72 14.76
CA LYS A 102 -25.70 -28.27 15.37
C LYS A 102 -24.92 -27.30 14.46
N HIS A 103 -24.75 -27.65 13.19
CA HIS A 103 -24.05 -26.79 12.23
C HIS A 103 -24.80 -25.45 12.01
N GLU A 104 -26.13 -25.48 11.98
CA GLU A 104 -26.94 -24.26 11.82
C GLU A 104 -26.76 -23.31 13.01
N TYR A 105 -26.70 -23.85 14.24
CA TYR A 105 -26.40 -23.08 15.43
C TYR A 105 -24.99 -22.46 15.39
N GLU A 106 -23.97 -23.25 15.04
CA GLU A 106 -22.59 -22.77 14.92
C GLU A 106 -22.46 -21.67 13.86
N LEU A 107 -23.08 -21.85 12.68
CA LEU A 107 -23.13 -20.84 11.62
C LEU A 107 -23.80 -19.55 12.10
N ARG A 108 -24.91 -19.65 12.83
CA ARG A 108 -25.63 -18.49 13.36
C ARG A 108 -24.77 -17.73 14.38
N SER A 109 -24.10 -18.45 15.27
CA SER A 109 -23.18 -17.88 16.26
C SER A 109 -21.98 -17.20 15.59
N LEU A 110 -21.34 -17.88 14.64
CA LEU A 110 -20.21 -17.34 13.89
C LEU A 110 -20.61 -16.08 13.11
N LYS A 111 -21.76 -16.10 12.46
CA LYS A 111 -22.31 -14.95 11.74
C LYS A 111 -22.54 -13.77 12.68
N TYR A 112 -23.08 -14.02 13.88
CA TYR A 112 -23.29 -12.99 14.88
C TYR A 112 -21.97 -12.35 15.34
N HIS A 113 -20.99 -13.18 15.72
CA HIS A 113 -19.68 -12.69 16.17
C HIS A 113 -18.91 -11.94 15.06
N THR A 114 -18.90 -12.48 13.85
CA THR A 114 -18.27 -11.84 12.68
C THR A 114 -18.92 -10.48 12.40
N ASN A 115 -20.25 -10.36 12.49
CA ASN A 115 -20.94 -9.08 12.30
C ASN A 115 -20.55 -8.04 13.36
N ILE A 116 -20.40 -8.45 14.62
CA ILE A 116 -19.93 -7.55 15.69
C ILE A 116 -18.51 -7.08 15.39
N ASN A 117 -17.60 -8.02 15.11
CA ASN A 117 -16.20 -7.68 14.81
C ASN A 117 -16.09 -6.72 13.62
N LEU A 118 -16.85 -6.97 12.54
CA LEU A 118 -16.88 -6.08 11.37
C LEU A 118 -17.40 -4.69 11.74
N ARG A 119 -18.46 -4.58 12.54
CA ARG A 119 -18.98 -3.27 13.00
C ARG A 119 -17.95 -2.50 13.81
N ASP A 120 -17.22 -3.16 14.71
CA ASP A 120 -16.21 -2.49 15.52
C ASP A 120 -15.02 -2.02 14.68
N ARG A 121 -14.61 -2.82 13.70
CA ARG A 121 -13.56 -2.43 12.73
C ARG A 121 -14.00 -1.26 11.85
N ILE A 122 -15.27 -1.24 11.41
CA ILE A 122 -15.84 -0.13 10.64
C ILE A 122 -15.83 1.15 11.47
N LYS A 123 -16.34 1.11 12.71
CA LYS A 123 -16.31 2.26 13.62
C LYS A 123 -14.90 2.78 13.88
N ALA A 124 -13.95 1.87 14.13
CA ALA A 124 -12.55 2.24 14.32
C ALA A 124 -11.94 2.89 13.06
N SER A 125 -12.35 2.43 11.86
CA SER A 125 -11.92 3.01 10.59
C SER A 125 -12.54 4.38 10.34
N GLU A 126 -13.83 4.56 10.65
CA GLU A 126 -14.54 5.85 10.55
C GLU A 126 -13.93 6.90 11.48
N ASN A 127 -13.62 6.52 12.73
CA ASN A 127 -12.93 7.39 13.69
C ASN A 127 -11.52 7.78 13.20
N LYS A 128 -10.81 6.87 12.51
CA LYS A 128 -9.53 7.19 11.89
C LYS A 128 -9.70 8.12 10.69
N SER A 129 -10.71 7.92 9.85
CA SER A 129 -10.99 8.79 8.69
C SER A 129 -11.28 10.21 9.14
N THR A 130 -12.20 10.38 10.09
CA THR A 130 -12.56 11.70 10.65
C THR A 130 -11.36 12.40 11.28
N LEU A 131 -10.50 11.68 12.00
CA LEU A 131 -9.26 12.23 12.54
C LEU A 131 -8.28 12.66 11.44
N LEU A 132 -8.13 11.84 10.39
CA LEU A 132 -7.25 12.15 9.27
C LEU A 132 -7.75 13.36 8.47
N GLU A 133 -9.06 13.46 8.25
CA GLU A 133 -9.70 14.61 7.60
C GLU A 133 -9.47 15.90 8.40
N ALA A 134 -9.61 15.86 9.73
CA ALA A 134 -9.31 17.01 10.59
C ALA A 134 -7.84 17.43 10.52
N ARG A 135 -6.90 16.46 10.53
CA ARG A 135 -5.47 16.74 10.39
C ARG A 135 -5.11 17.26 9.01
N LEU A 136 -5.74 16.73 7.97
CA LEU A 136 -5.52 17.18 6.60
C LEU A 136 -5.99 18.62 6.43
N SER A 137 -7.19 18.94 6.91
CA SER A 137 -7.71 20.30 6.90
C SER A 137 -6.79 21.28 7.65
N SER A 138 -6.31 20.90 8.84
CA SER A 138 -5.33 21.71 9.59
C SER A 138 -4.01 21.90 8.83
N SER A 139 -3.51 20.86 8.16
CA SER A 139 -2.27 20.93 7.39
C SER A 139 -2.44 21.77 6.12
N GLU A 140 -3.60 21.69 5.46
CA GLU A 140 -3.94 22.52 4.30
C GLU A 140 -3.95 24.00 4.68
N THR A 141 -4.55 24.36 5.82
CA THR A 141 -4.54 25.75 6.31
C THR A 141 -3.12 26.26 6.59
N GLU A 142 -2.27 25.45 7.22
CA GLU A 142 -0.87 25.82 7.50
C GLU A 142 -0.07 26.01 6.20
N VAL A 143 -0.28 25.15 5.20
CA VAL A 143 0.39 25.26 3.90
C VAL A 143 -0.02 26.54 3.18
N GLU A 144 -1.29 26.91 3.21
CA GLU A 144 -1.75 28.16 2.59
C GLU A 144 -1.22 29.40 3.33
N GLU A 145 -1.12 29.36 4.66
CA GLU A 145 -0.51 30.43 5.45
C GLU A 145 0.98 30.58 5.11
N LEU A 146 1.75 29.50 5.07
CA LEU A 146 3.17 29.52 4.70
C LEU A 146 3.41 30.00 3.27
N LYS A 147 2.54 29.60 2.32
CA LYS A 147 2.60 30.09 0.94
C LYS A 147 2.38 31.60 0.90
N ARG A 148 1.39 32.09 1.65
CA ARG A 148 1.09 33.52 1.73
C ARG A 148 2.26 34.29 2.35
N GLU A 149 2.78 33.85 3.49
CA GLU A 149 3.96 34.46 4.11
C GLU A 149 5.15 34.51 3.14
N ASN A 150 5.42 33.41 2.42
CA ASN A 150 6.53 33.35 1.48
C ASN A 150 6.31 34.23 0.23
N ALA A 151 5.06 34.45 -0.18
CA ALA A 151 4.70 35.39 -1.24
C ALA A 151 4.86 36.86 -0.79
N GLU A 152 4.52 37.14 0.47
CA GLU A 152 4.63 38.46 1.08
C GLU A 152 6.06 38.81 1.51
N ARG A 153 6.95 37.81 1.68
CA ARG A 153 8.37 38.02 1.99
C ARG A 153 9.05 38.92 0.95
N PRO A 154 9.56 40.10 1.34
CA PRO A 154 10.26 40.98 0.42
C PRO A 154 11.51 40.29 -0.11
N LYS A 155 11.61 40.19 -1.43
CA LYS A 155 12.82 39.71 -2.10
C LYS A 155 13.52 40.94 -2.66
N VAL A 156 14.83 41.03 -2.44
CA VAL A 156 15.66 42.13 -2.94
C VAL A 156 16.94 41.52 -3.47
N ALA A 157 17.18 41.72 -4.75
CA ALA A 157 18.42 41.31 -5.40
C ALA A 157 18.65 42.19 -6.63
N PHE A 158 19.85 42.73 -6.76
CA PHE A 158 20.21 43.59 -7.87
C PHE A 158 21.63 43.29 -8.35
N SER A 159 21.87 43.51 -9.63
CA SER A 159 23.18 43.39 -10.25
C SER A 159 23.21 44.20 -11.52
N PHE A 160 24.20 45.09 -11.62
CA PHE A 160 24.33 46.03 -12.73
C PHE A 160 25.79 46.14 -13.18
N GLY A 161 25.97 46.38 -14.48
CA GLY A 161 27.21 46.94 -15.05
C GLY A 161 27.19 48.47 -15.01
N LEU A 162 28.35 49.13 -15.10
CA LEU A 162 28.45 50.58 -14.95
C LEU A 162 27.82 51.31 -16.15
N THR A 163 28.53 51.45 -17.26
CA THR A 163 28.06 52.11 -18.50
C THR A 163 28.87 51.62 -19.70
N ASP A 164 28.50 52.00 -20.92
CA ASP A 164 29.33 51.80 -22.11
C ASP A 164 30.10 53.07 -22.52
N ALA A 165 30.27 54.03 -21.61
CA ALA A 165 30.85 55.34 -21.90
C ALA A 165 32.39 55.33 -22.01
N GLY A 166 33.04 54.18 -21.81
CA GLY A 166 34.49 54.09 -21.73
C GLY A 166 35.00 54.62 -20.40
N THR A 167 35.95 55.56 -20.45
CA THR A 167 36.57 56.15 -19.25
C THR A 167 35.65 57.19 -18.62
N THR A 168 35.37 57.02 -17.33
CA THR A 168 34.71 58.02 -16.47
C THR A 168 35.72 58.58 -15.50
N GLY A 169 35.82 59.91 -15.43
CA GLY A 169 36.90 60.60 -14.72
C GLY A 169 38.12 60.87 -15.61
N PRO A 170 39.15 61.54 -15.08
CA PRO A 170 39.20 62.14 -13.75
C PRO A 170 38.40 63.44 -13.76
N LEU A 171 37.54 63.62 -12.76
CA LEU A 171 36.81 64.86 -12.55
C LEU A 171 37.42 65.64 -11.40
N ASN A 172 37.14 66.94 -11.31
CA ASN A 172 37.63 67.79 -10.21
C ASN A 172 36.84 67.59 -8.91
N THR A 173 35.76 66.82 -8.95
CA THR A 173 34.84 66.61 -7.82
C THR A 173 34.45 65.16 -7.73
N ASP A 174 34.07 64.74 -6.53
CA ASP A 174 33.50 63.42 -6.27
C ASP A 174 32.17 63.27 -7.03
N ILE A 175 31.95 62.12 -7.66
CA ILE A 175 30.69 61.79 -8.33
C ILE A 175 30.14 60.44 -7.87
N THR A 176 28.82 60.35 -7.72
CA THR A 176 28.15 59.07 -7.50
C THR A 176 28.19 58.24 -8.77
N LEU A 177 28.70 57.01 -8.67
CA LEU A 177 28.73 56.06 -9.78
C LEU A 177 27.32 55.53 -10.06
N LYS A 178 26.86 55.73 -11.29
CA LYS A 178 25.53 55.29 -11.74
C LYS A 178 25.69 54.05 -12.62
N PHE A 179 25.33 52.90 -12.07
CA PHE A 179 25.35 51.63 -12.81
C PHE A 179 24.04 51.50 -13.58
N THR A 180 24.09 51.66 -14.89
CA THR A 180 22.89 51.75 -15.74
C THR A 180 22.59 50.48 -16.52
N LYS A 181 23.56 49.57 -16.65
CA LYS A 181 23.40 48.32 -17.41
C LYS A 181 22.74 47.26 -16.52
N VAL A 182 21.44 47.08 -16.65
CA VAL A 182 20.64 46.20 -15.78
C VAL A 182 20.86 44.72 -16.12
N PHE A 183 21.32 43.91 -15.16
CA PHE A 183 21.23 42.44 -15.24
C PHE A 183 20.04 41.94 -14.43
N THR A 184 19.87 42.44 -13.21
CA THR A 184 18.68 42.17 -12.38
C THR A 184 18.42 43.33 -11.43
N ASN A 185 17.16 43.58 -11.08
CA ASN A 185 16.76 44.60 -10.11
C ASN A 185 15.45 44.21 -9.40
N PHE A 186 15.42 43.01 -8.84
CA PHE A 186 14.26 42.51 -8.11
C PHE A 186 14.06 43.33 -6.83
N GLY A 187 12.81 43.73 -6.57
CA GLY A 187 12.45 44.63 -5.48
C GLY A 187 12.69 46.12 -5.79
N GLN A 188 13.25 46.45 -6.96
CA GLN A 188 13.47 47.82 -7.45
C GLN A 188 14.20 48.73 -6.43
N ALA A 189 15.08 48.12 -5.62
CA ALA A 189 15.77 48.82 -4.53
C ALA A 189 16.97 49.65 -5.00
N TYR A 190 17.53 49.36 -6.18
CA TYR A 190 18.56 50.17 -6.82
C TYR A 190 17.96 51.08 -7.89
N ASN A 191 18.28 52.37 -7.84
CA ASN A 191 17.86 53.35 -8.84
C ASN A 191 19.03 53.71 -9.78
N PRO A 192 19.01 53.27 -11.05
CA PRO A 192 20.10 53.54 -12.00
C PRO A 192 20.25 55.00 -12.39
N ASN A 193 19.21 55.83 -12.21
CA ASN A 193 19.29 57.26 -12.53
C ASN A 193 20.07 58.06 -11.46
N THR A 194 20.09 57.56 -10.23
CA THR A 194 20.79 58.20 -9.09
C THR A 194 22.07 57.47 -8.70
N GLY A 195 22.17 56.17 -8.98
CA GLY A 195 23.28 55.32 -8.56
C GLY A 195 23.14 54.76 -7.14
N ILE A 196 21.95 54.87 -6.55
CA ILE A 196 21.71 54.66 -5.12
C ILE A 196 20.83 53.44 -4.89
N PHE A 197 21.28 52.56 -4.00
CA PHE A 197 20.45 51.53 -3.38
C PHE A 197 19.73 52.14 -2.17
N THR A 198 18.42 51.89 -2.03
CA THR A 198 17.62 52.25 -0.86
C THR A 198 16.99 51.00 -0.27
N ALA A 199 17.23 50.72 1.02
CA ALA A 199 16.69 49.54 1.68
C ALA A 199 15.14 49.63 1.78
N PRO A 200 14.39 48.72 1.13
CA PRO A 200 12.91 48.80 1.15
C PRO A 200 12.31 48.33 2.48
N ILE A 201 13.05 47.51 3.22
CA ILE A 201 12.69 47.00 4.54
C ILE A 201 13.94 46.94 5.42
N ARG A 202 13.73 46.76 6.72
CA ARG A 202 14.81 46.46 7.65
C ARG A 202 15.35 45.05 7.41
N GLY A 203 16.67 44.89 7.37
CA GLY A 203 17.27 43.59 7.10
C GLY A 203 18.79 43.61 7.02
N VAL A 204 19.37 42.43 6.85
CA VAL A 204 20.81 42.28 6.59
C VAL A 204 21.03 42.11 5.10
N TYR A 205 21.88 42.95 4.52
CA TYR A 205 22.15 43.02 3.09
C TYR A 205 23.62 42.74 2.79
N TYR A 206 23.86 41.99 1.72
CA TYR A 206 25.18 41.80 1.14
C TYR A 206 25.34 42.72 -0.08
N PHE A 207 26.50 43.37 -0.19
CA PHE A 207 26.89 44.18 -1.34
C PHE A 207 28.28 43.77 -1.82
N ARG A 208 28.50 43.80 -3.12
CA ARG A 208 29.81 43.61 -3.75
C ARG A 208 29.94 44.53 -4.94
N PHE A 209 31.15 45.06 -5.13
CA PHE A 209 31.51 45.73 -6.37
C PHE A 209 32.85 45.24 -6.89
N SER A 210 33.01 45.35 -8.20
CA SER A 210 34.29 45.26 -8.89
C SER A 210 34.47 46.52 -9.72
N ALA A 211 35.67 47.09 -9.65
CA ALA A 211 36.05 48.29 -10.38
C ALA A 211 37.40 48.11 -11.05
N ILE A 212 37.55 48.64 -12.26
CA ILE A 212 38.82 48.67 -12.99
C ILE A 212 39.00 50.03 -13.67
N ASN A 213 40.23 50.39 -13.95
CA ASN A 213 40.54 51.39 -14.98
C ASN A 213 41.21 50.71 -16.18
N ASN A 214 41.47 51.46 -17.26
CA ASN A 214 42.25 50.99 -18.41
C ASN A 214 43.54 51.81 -18.62
N ASN A 215 43.80 52.78 -17.75
CA ASN A 215 44.89 53.75 -17.86
C ASN A 215 45.94 53.49 -16.77
N VAL A 216 47.11 53.02 -17.19
CA VAL A 216 48.25 52.67 -16.31
C VAL A 216 48.87 53.86 -15.56
N ASN A 217 48.47 55.10 -15.87
CA ASN A 217 48.97 56.27 -15.15
C ASN A 217 47.89 56.92 -14.28
N ALA A 218 46.65 56.43 -14.35
CA ALA A 218 45.53 56.97 -13.60
C ALA A 218 45.36 56.29 -12.25
N ALA A 219 44.92 57.05 -11.25
CA ALA A 219 44.48 56.50 -9.98
C ALA A 219 43.07 55.92 -10.10
N LEU A 220 42.87 54.68 -9.69
CA LEU A 220 41.56 54.07 -9.52
C LEU A 220 41.10 54.27 -8.08
N GLY A 221 39.87 54.73 -7.89
CA GLY A 221 39.31 54.99 -6.57
C GLY A 221 37.83 54.70 -6.49
N VAL A 222 37.40 53.99 -5.45
CA VAL A 222 35.99 53.79 -5.13
C VAL A 222 35.76 53.96 -3.64
N GLN A 223 34.95 54.95 -3.28
CA GLN A 223 34.43 55.13 -1.92
C GLN A 223 33.06 54.48 -1.79
N VAL A 224 32.81 53.86 -0.64
CA VAL A 224 31.49 53.30 -0.29
C VAL A 224 30.85 54.20 0.76
N TYR A 225 29.61 54.59 0.51
CA TYR A 225 28.83 55.44 1.40
C TYR A 225 27.62 54.68 1.94
N LEU A 226 27.35 54.88 3.23
CA LEU A 226 26.12 54.51 3.91
C LEU A 226 25.54 55.77 4.56
N ASN A 227 24.34 56.16 4.18
CA ASN A 227 23.63 57.33 4.73
C ASN A 227 24.47 58.62 4.74
N GLY A 228 25.15 58.92 3.63
CA GLY A 228 25.99 60.13 3.52
C GLY A 228 27.35 60.04 4.19
N LYS A 229 27.65 58.96 4.92
CA LYS A 229 28.96 58.73 5.56
C LYS A 229 29.80 57.74 4.75
N ARG A 230 31.04 58.11 4.46
CA ARG A 230 32.02 57.18 3.86
C ARG A 230 32.37 56.08 4.87
N VAL A 231 32.11 54.83 4.50
CA VAL A 231 32.40 53.64 5.31
C VAL A 231 33.61 52.86 4.81
N SER A 232 34.00 53.05 3.54
CA SER A 232 35.22 52.45 2.99
C SER A 232 35.86 53.35 1.94
N TRP A 233 37.19 53.30 1.87
CA TRP A 233 38.00 53.90 0.82
C TRP A 233 38.83 52.80 0.16
N ASN A 234 38.63 52.61 -1.15
CA ASN A 234 39.35 51.61 -1.93
C ASN A 234 40.13 52.35 -3.00
N TYR A 235 41.44 52.11 -3.05
CA TYR A 235 42.37 52.85 -3.89
C TYR A 235 43.34 51.88 -4.54
N ASP A 236 43.63 52.12 -5.81
CA ASP A 236 44.68 51.43 -6.54
C ASP A 236 45.37 52.42 -7.48
N ARG A 237 46.69 52.30 -7.60
CA ARG A 237 47.51 53.06 -8.53
C ARG A 237 48.71 52.21 -8.89
N ASP A 238 48.54 51.43 -9.94
CA ASP A 238 49.61 50.68 -10.57
C ASP A 238 50.15 51.48 -11.76
N SER A 239 51.48 51.60 -11.86
CA SER A 239 52.19 52.26 -12.97
C SER A 239 52.52 51.31 -14.13
N THR A 240 52.24 50.03 -13.98
CA THR A 240 52.66 48.94 -14.88
C THR A 240 51.48 48.20 -15.50
N SER A 241 50.31 48.23 -14.86
CA SER A 241 49.11 47.53 -15.32
C SER A 241 47.84 48.32 -15.00
N SER A 242 46.68 47.85 -15.51
CA SER A 242 45.39 48.44 -15.14
C SER A 242 45.03 48.09 -13.71
N GLY A 243 44.61 49.11 -12.94
CA GLY A 243 44.18 48.93 -11.57
C GLY A 243 42.89 48.12 -11.48
N ARG A 244 42.78 47.29 -10.43
CA ARG A 244 41.59 46.47 -10.17
C ARG A 244 41.26 46.45 -8.69
N ILE A 245 40.04 46.83 -8.36
CA ILE A 245 39.51 46.82 -7.01
C ILE A 245 38.30 45.89 -6.96
N THR A 246 38.21 45.07 -5.92
CA THR A 246 36.99 44.34 -5.59
C THR A 246 36.83 44.36 -4.09
N ASN A 247 35.63 44.69 -3.62
CA ASN A 247 35.32 44.64 -2.20
C ASN A 247 33.85 44.25 -1.98
N ALA A 248 33.54 43.79 -0.77
CA ALA A 248 32.21 43.38 -0.38
C ALA A 248 31.91 43.79 1.07
N PHE A 249 30.64 44.04 1.35
CA PHE A 249 30.16 44.51 2.65
C PHE A 249 28.89 43.78 3.02
N VAL A 250 28.73 43.57 4.33
CA VAL A 250 27.46 43.16 4.93
C VAL A 250 27.00 44.29 5.83
N PHE A 251 25.81 44.82 5.58
CA PHE A 251 25.22 45.87 6.40
C PHE A 251 23.87 45.42 6.92
N GLN A 252 23.61 45.64 8.21
CA GLN A 252 22.26 45.73 8.70
C GLN A 252 21.74 47.13 8.38
N LEU A 253 20.64 47.21 7.65
CA LEU A 253 20.05 48.45 7.18
C LEU A 253 18.64 48.59 7.73
N GLU A 254 18.26 49.82 8.09
CA GLU A 254 16.90 50.21 8.36
C GLU A 254 16.17 50.57 7.05
N LYS A 255 14.84 50.53 7.05
CA LYS A 255 14.05 50.95 5.88
C LYS A 255 14.36 52.41 5.54
N GLY A 256 14.74 52.65 4.30
CA GLY A 256 15.11 53.98 3.80
C GLY A 256 16.61 54.28 3.87
N ASP A 257 17.41 53.44 4.51
CA ASP A 257 18.87 53.58 4.47
C ASP A 257 19.39 53.47 3.03
N VAL A 258 20.40 54.28 2.71
CA VAL A 258 20.96 54.38 1.36
C VAL A 258 22.41 53.94 1.30
N VAL A 259 22.73 53.13 0.29
CA VAL A 259 24.09 52.66 -0.02
C VAL A 259 24.44 53.04 -1.45
N TYR A 260 25.61 53.64 -1.65
CA TYR A 260 26.07 54.03 -2.99
C TYR A 260 27.59 54.10 -3.08
N LEU A 261 28.07 54.04 -4.31
CA LEU A 261 29.50 54.10 -4.65
C LEU A 261 29.84 55.48 -5.22
N VAL A 262 30.98 56.01 -4.82
CA VAL A 262 31.46 57.33 -5.24
C VAL A 262 32.85 57.17 -5.85
N LEU A 263 33.04 57.73 -7.04
CA LEU A 263 34.34 57.94 -7.66
C LEU A 263 34.87 59.30 -7.19
N PRO A 264 36.00 59.35 -6.46
CA PRO A 264 36.49 60.64 -5.99
C PRO A 264 37.13 61.47 -7.08
N GLY A 265 37.22 62.77 -6.85
CA GLY A 265 37.95 63.68 -7.72
C GLY A 265 39.38 63.18 -7.97
N GLY A 266 39.86 63.36 -9.21
CA GLY A 266 41.20 62.93 -9.64
C GLY A 266 41.36 61.43 -9.91
N HIS A 267 40.28 60.63 -9.84
CA HIS A 267 40.32 59.19 -10.10
C HIS A 267 39.53 58.80 -11.36
N GLU A 268 39.91 57.70 -11.98
CA GLU A 268 39.31 57.17 -13.22
C GLU A 268 38.79 55.74 -13.03
N ILE A 269 37.71 55.42 -13.74
CA ILE A 269 37.17 54.06 -13.89
C ILE A 269 36.83 53.85 -15.37
N TYR A 270 36.94 52.62 -15.87
CA TYR A 270 36.71 52.32 -17.29
C TYR A 270 35.75 51.15 -17.47
N ASP A 271 34.67 51.36 -18.21
CA ASP A 271 33.71 50.32 -18.55
C ASP A 271 33.40 50.28 -20.05
N ASP A 272 33.05 49.10 -20.55
CA ASP A 272 32.68 48.88 -21.96
C ASP A 272 31.64 47.76 -22.09
N VAL A 273 31.40 47.33 -23.33
CA VAL A 273 30.42 46.29 -23.67
C VAL A 273 30.64 44.98 -22.89
N HIS A 274 31.84 44.76 -22.33
CA HIS A 274 32.19 43.58 -21.54
C HIS A 274 31.86 43.68 -20.03
N ASN A 275 31.23 44.77 -19.55
CA ASN A 275 30.78 44.92 -18.16
C ASN A 275 31.90 44.70 -17.14
N ARG A 276 32.96 45.49 -17.23
CA ARG A 276 34.17 45.32 -16.42
C ARG A 276 33.97 45.80 -14.99
N ASN A 277 33.03 46.73 -14.79
CA ASN A 277 32.66 47.24 -13.48
C ASN A 277 31.26 46.76 -13.14
N THR A 278 31.10 46.19 -11.96
CA THR A 278 29.83 45.67 -11.52
C THR A 278 29.52 46.10 -10.09
N PHE A 279 28.25 46.30 -9.82
CA PHE A 279 27.73 46.50 -8.47
C PHE A 279 26.51 45.61 -8.28
N SER A 280 26.57 44.78 -7.24
CA SER A 280 25.55 43.78 -6.95
C SER A 280 25.24 43.78 -5.46
N GLY A 281 24.01 43.41 -5.11
CA GLY A 281 23.65 43.19 -3.73
C GLY A 281 22.30 42.51 -3.59
N PHE A 282 22.04 41.96 -2.41
CA PHE A 282 20.81 41.25 -2.10
C PHE A 282 20.52 41.24 -0.60
N LEU A 283 19.23 41.09 -0.26
CA LEU A 283 18.79 40.85 1.10
C LEU A 283 19.12 39.40 1.50
N LEU A 284 19.85 39.22 2.59
CA LEU A 284 20.10 37.91 3.19
C LEU A 284 18.87 37.43 3.95
N PHE A 285 18.38 38.27 4.86
CA PHE A 285 17.16 38.02 5.63
C PHE A 285 16.61 39.33 6.24
N PRO A 286 15.27 39.48 6.31
CA PRO A 286 14.62 40.51 7.13
C PRO A 286 14.98 40.36 8.62
N VAL A 287 14.97 41.45 9.38
CA VAL A 287 15.17 41.46 10.85
C VAL A 287 14.10 42.27 11.53
#